data_AF-A0A2V5Y0W3-F1
#
_entry.id   AF-A0A2V5Y0W3-F1
#
_cell.length_a   1.000
_cell.length_b   1.000
_cell.length_c   1.000
_cell.angle_alpha   90.00
_cell.angle_beta   90.00
_cell.angle_gamma   90.00
#
_symmetry.space_group_name_H-M   'P 1'
#
loop_
_entity.id
_entity.type
_entity.pdbx_description
1 polymer ?
#
loop_
_entity_poly.entity_id
_entity_poly.type
_entity_poly.pdbx_seq_one_letter_code
_entity_poly.pdbx_strand_id
1 'polypeptide(L)'
;MADKHVPMISSGVAGPLGVLHLPRLWLKVSLESQSKLASGYPGIGRGFDAMTCAALGLEEQAVKDYIKQNKPTYPQFESWVKKNAKSLDQNTIEKHNAAVRGYIHDDETRNSVLGVCDIADDASAPKDAVNLNNLDDWYEFHQAVLKA
;
A
#
# COMPACT_ATOMS: atom_id res chain seq x y z
N MET A 1 16.82 13.34 13.89
CA MET A 1 16.18 12.15 13.29
C MET A 1 15.32 12.65 12.15
N ALA A 2 15.31 12.00 10.98
CA ALA A 2 14.39 12.40 9.93
C ALA A 2 12.96 12.06 10.36
N ASP A 3 12.01 12.97 10.18
CA ASP A 3 10.60 12.71 10.45
C ASP A 3 10.15 11.48 9.65
N LYS A 4 9.54 10.55 10.37
CA LYS A 4 8.97 9.33 9.80
C LYS A 4 7.53 9.63 9.37
N HIS A 5 7.10 9.04 8.26
CA HIS A 5 5.79 9.29 7.66
C HIS A 5 5.01 7.99 7.53
N VAL A 6 3.76 8.03 8.00
CA VAL A 6 2.74 7.00 7.72
C VAL A 6 2.33 7.13 6.25
N PRO A 7 2.29 6.03 5.48
CA PRO A 7 2.02 6.08 4.04
C PRO A 7 0.52 6.24 3.72
N MET A 8 -0.08 7.40 4.04
CA MET A 8 -1.54 7.68 4.05
C MET A 8 -2.33 7.50 2.73
N ILE A 9 -1.71 7.04 1.65
CA ILE A 9 -2.45 6.70 0.42
C ILE A 9 -3.15 5.35 0.63
N SER A 10 -4.48 5.31 0.57
CA SER A 10 -5.24 4.07 0.72
C SER A 10 -4.85 3.00 -0.30
N SER A 11 -4.85 1.74 0.13
CA SER A 11 -4.68 0.56 -0.75
C SER A 11 -5.77 0.46 -1.83
N GLY A 12 -6.93 1.11 -1.62
CA GLY A 12 -8.06 1.14 -2.55
C GLY A 12 -8.00 2.23 -3.62
N VAL A 13 -6.90 2.99 -3.71
CA VAL A 13 -6.72 4.05 -4.72
C VAL A 13 -5.93 3.53 -5.91
N ALA A 14 -6.31 3.96 -7.12
CA ALA A 14 -5.57 3.76 -8.35
C ALA A 14 -5.16 5.09 -8.99
N GLY A 15 -4.04 5.07 -9.70
CA GLY A 15 -3.64 6.13 -10.62
C GLY A 15 -4.19 5.93 -12.05
N PRO A 16 -3.69 6.70 -13.03
CA PRO A 16 -4.04 6.59 -14.45
C PRO A 16 -3.99 5.19 -15.07
N LEU A 17 -3.10 4.28 -14.63
CA LEU A 17 -3.09 2.90 -15.12
C LEU A 17 -4.25 2.04 -14.58
N GLY A 18 -5.03 2.57 -13.64
CA GLY A 18 -6.18 1.88 -13.06
C GLY A 18 -5.81 0.74 -12.10
N VAL A 19 -4.54 0.60 -11.70
CA VAL A 19 -4.07 -0.45 -10.80
C VAL A 19 -4.25 0.00 -9.34
N LEU A 20 -5.13 -0.66 -8.58
CA LEU A 20 -5.28 -0.43 -7.15
C LEU A 20 -3.98 -0.74 -6.41
N HIS A 21 -3.73 -0.02 -5.32
CA HIS A 21 -2.55 -0.12 -4.46
C HIS A 21 -1.23 0.36 -5.08
N LEU A 22 -1.12 0.49 -6.40
CA LEU A 22 0.11 0.97 -7.06
C LEU A 22 0.59 2.35 -6.55
N PRO A 23 -0.29 3.34 -6.28
CA PRO A 23 0.11 4.60 -5.65
C PRO A 23 0.67 4.43 -4.24
N ARG A 24 0.08 3.55 -3.43
CA ARG A 24 0.53 3.26 -2.05
C ARG A 24 1.89 2.56 -2.05
N LEU A 25 2.08 1.57 -2.94
CA LEU A 25 3.36 0.90 -3.16
C LEU A 25 4.48 1.90 -3.46
N TRP A 26 4.24 2.82 -4.40
CA TRP A 26 5.20 3.88 -4.73
C TRP A 26 5.58 4.73 -3.52
N LEU A 27 4.58 5.19 -2.75
CA LEU A 27 4.83 6.03 -1.58
C LEU A 27 5.67 5.29 -0.53
N LYS A 28 5.31 4.04 -0.21
CA LYS A 28 6.02 3.22 0.77
C LYS A 28 7.48 3.01 0.40
N VAL A 29 7.75 2.57 -0.83
CA VAL A 29 9.13 2.36 -1.31
C VAL A 29 9.91 3.67 -1.39
N SER A 30 9.25 4.77 -1.78
CA SER A 30 9.88 6.10 -1.81
C SER A 30 10.31 6.54 -0.41
N LEU A 31 9.43 6.41 0.59
CA LEU A 31 9.73 6.73 1.98
C LEU A 31 10.81 5.80 2.57
N GLU A 32 10.76 4.50 2.29
CA GLU A 32 11.77 3.53 2.73
C GLU A 32 13.15 3.89 2.17
N SER A 33 13.23 4.23 0.87
CA SER A 33 14.48 4.60 0.20
C SER A 33 15.17 5.84 0.80
N GLN A 34 14.41 6.68 1.50
CA GLN A 34 14.89 7.89 2.19
C GLN A 34 15.01 7.70 3.70
N SER A 35 14.82 6.47 4.21
CA SER A 35 14.74 6.18 5.64
C SER A 35 13.69 7.02 6.39
N LYS A 36 12.60 7.38 5.70
CA LYS A 36 11.48 8.19 6.22
C LYS A 36 10.18 7.42 6.38
N LEU A 37 10.15 6.12 6.08
CA LEU A 37 8.96 5.30 6.32
C LEU A 37 8.77 5.06 7.82
N ALA A 38 7.53 5.22 8.31
CA ALA A 38 7.14 4.90 9.68
C ALA A 38 7.48 3.45 10.06
N SER A 39 7.85 3.26 11.33
CA SER A 39 8.09 1.94 11.89
C SER A 39 6.82 1.08 11.78
N GLY A 40 6.97 -0.21 11.54
CA GLY A 40 5.83 -1.13 11.31
C GLY A 40 5.40 -1.25 9.85
N TYR A 41 5.77 -0.29 8.99
CA TYR A 41 5.50 -0.36 7.55
C TYR A 41 6.73 -0.87 6.78
N PRO A 42 6.64 -2.00 6.05
CA PRO A 42 7.69 -2.40 5.12
C PRO A 42 7.58 -1.61 3.81
N GLY A 43 8.66 -1.36 3.07
CA GLY A 43 8.57 -0.75 1.73
C GLY A 43 7.80 -1.64 0.75
N ILE A 44 8.20 -2.92 0.64
CA ILE A 44 7.44 -3.99 -0.03
C ILE A 44 7.21 -5.10 1.00
N GLY A 45 5.96 -5.23 1.45
CA GLY A 45 5.51 -6.32 2.32
C GLY A 45 4.90 -7.49 1.56
N ARG A 46 4.54 -8.56 2.28
CA ARG A 46 3.99 -9.81 1.71
C ARG A 46 2.50 -9.74 1.34
N GLY A 47 1.80 -8.65 1.69
CA GLY A 47 0.41 -8.41 1.34
C GLY A 47 0.25 -7.74 -0.03
N PHE A 48 -0.51 -6.64 -0.08
CA PHE A 48 -0.85 -5.95 -1.34
C PHE A 48 0.35 -5.51 -2.18
N ASP A 49 1.52 -5.22 -1.58
CA ASP A 49 2.72 -4.86 -2.34
C ASP A 49 3.18 -6.03 -3.23
N ALA A 50 3.41 -7.21 -2.62
CA ALA A 50 3.77 -8.43 -3.34
C ALA A 50 2.69 -8.85 -4.34
N MET A 51 1.40 -8.73 -3.97
CA MET A 51 0.28 -9.00 -4.89
C MET A 51 0.33 -8.11 -6.14
N THR A 52 0.60 -6.80 -5.95
CA THR A 52 0.67 -5.84 -7.06
C THR A 52 1.88 -6.11 -7.95
N CYS A 53 3.06 -6.35 -7.37
CA CYS A 53 4.25 -6.72 -8.14
C CYS A 53 4.03 -8.01 -8.93
N ALA A 54 3.48 -9.05 -8.31
CA ALA A 54 3.22 -10.33 -8.94
C ALA A 54 2.18 -10.21 -10.08
N ALA A 55 1.09 -9.48 -9.87
CA ALA A 55 0.05 -9.28 -10.87
C ALA A 55 0.58 -8.58 -12.12
N LEU A 56 1.47 -7.59 -11.95
CA LEU A 56 2.07 -6.85 -13.06
C LEU A 56 3.31 -7.54 -13.65
N GLY A 57 3.76 -8.65 -13.06
CA GLY A 57 5.00 -9.33 -13.43
C GLY A 57 6.26 -8.48 -13.20
N LEU A 58 6.21 -7.56 -12.23
CA LEU A 58 7.33 -6.73 -11.81
C LEU A 58 8.21 -7.49 -10.82
N GLU A 59 9.52 -7.30 -10.93
CA GLU A 59 10.47 -7.81 -9.95
C GLU A 59 10.62 -6.78 -8.81
N GLU A 60 10.49 -7.24 -7.56
CA GLU A 60 10.42 -6.37 -6.37
C GLU A 60 11.70 -5.53 -6.19
N GLN A 61 12.87 -6.11 -6.43
CA GLN A 61 14.15 -5.42 -6.31
C GLN A 61 14.29 -4.35 -7.41
N ALA A 62 13.84 -4.61 -8.64
CA ALA A 62 13.85 -3.64 -9.73
C ALA A 62 12.94 -2.43 -9.42
N VAL A 63 11.79 -2.65 -8.79
CA VAL A 63 10.92 -1.56 -8.29
C VAL A 63 11.66 -0.71 -7.25
N LYS A 64 12.26 -1.37 -6.25
CA LYS A 64 13.04 -0.70 -5.19
C LYS A 64 14.21 0.10 -5.76
N ASP A 65 14.99 -0.51 -6.65
CA ASP A 65 16.17 0.10 -7.26
C ASP A 65 15.80 1.30 -8.11
N TYR A 66 14.76 1.18 -8.95
CA TYR A 66 14.29 2.29 -9.76
C TYR A 66 13.87 3.48 -8.90
N ILE A 67 13.06 3.25 -7.87
CA ILE A 67 12.59 4.33 -6.98
C ILE A 67 13.76 4.96 -6.21
N LYS A 68 14.67 4.14 -5.67
CA LYS A 68 15.84 4.63 -4.90
C LYS A 68 16.76 5.48 -5.77
N GLN A 69 17.04 5.04 -6.99
CA GLN A 69 17.96 5.73 -7.90
C GLN A 69 17.36 7.00 -8.49
N ASN A 70 16.08 6.98 -8.86
CA ASN A 70 15.47 8.04 -9.66
C ASN A 70 14.60 9.01 -8.86
N LYS A 71 14.17 8.64 -7.65
CA LYS A 71 13.23 9.41 -6.81
C LYS A 71 12.03 9.93 -7.63
N PRO A 72 11.34 9.04 -8.37
CA PRO A 72 10.34 9.47 -9.33
C PRO A 72 9.13 10.05 -8.62
N THR A 73 8.50 11.05 -9.24
CA THR A 73 7.09 11.37 -8.96
C THR A 73 6.21 10.17 -9.30
N TYR A 74 5.00 10.09 -8.74
CA TYR A 74 4.09 8.98 -9.04
C TYR A 74 3.83 8.80 -10.56
N PRO A 75 3.56 9.84 -11.37
CA PRO A 75 3.40 9.66 -12.82
C PRO A 75 4.66 9.16 -13.54
N GLN A 76 5.85 9.54 -13.07
CA GLN A 76 7.11 8.99 -13.61
C GLN A 76 7.28 7.52 -13.26
N PHE A 77 6.96 7.13 -12.03
CA PHE A 77 6.94 5.72 -11.63
C PHE A 77 5.93 4.93 -12.44
N GLU A 78 4.73 5.45 -12.63
CA GLU A 78 3.68 4.80 -13.42
C GLU A 78 4.08 4.66 -14.90
N SER A 79 4.77 5.66 -15.45
CA SER A 79 5.37 5.58 -16.79
C SER A 79 6.46 4.51 -16.88
N TRP A 80 7.22 4.30 -15.81
CA TRP A 80 8.20 3.21 -15.72
C TRP A 80 7.50 1.85 -15.62
N VAL A 81 6.45 1.72 -14.79
CA VAL A 81 5.63 0.51 -14.70
C VAL A 81 5.06 0.15 -16.07
N LYS A 82 4.53 1.12 -16.81
CA LYS A 82 4.02 0.91 -18.17
C LYS A 82 5.04 0.30 -19.14
N LYS A 83 6.33 0.56 -18.93
CA LYS A 83 7.42 0.05 -19.78
C LYS A 83 7.98 -1.30 -19.31
N ASN A 84 7.89 -1.61 -18.02
CA ASN A 84 8.60 -2.73 -17.40
C ASN A 84 7.69 -3.84 -16.88
N ALA A 85 6.38 -3.59 -16.73
CA ALA A 85 5.42 -4.63 -16.39
C ALA A 85 5.34 -5.68 -17.51
N LYS A 86 5.38 -6.96 -17.12
CA LYS A 86 5.21 -8.09 -18.06
C LYS A 86 3.74 -8.34 -18.38
N SER A 87 2.84 -7.89 -17.50
CA SER A 87 1.40 -8.07 -17.62
C SER A 87 0.71 -6.75 -17.27
N LEU A 88 0.26 -6.04 -18.30
CA LEU A 88 -0.42 -4.74 -18.16
C LEU A 88 -1.53 -4.60 -19.23
N ASP A 89 -2.45 -5.54 -19.19
CA ASP A 89 -3.69 -5.53 -19.95
C ASP A 89 -4.89 -5.36 -19.02
N GLN A 90 -6.04 -4.99 -19.59
CA GLN A 90 -7.26 -4.71 -18.83
C GLN A 90 -7.72 -5.89 -17.97
N ASN A 91 -7.62 -7.13 -18.45
CA ASN A 91 -8.03 -8.31 -17.70
C ASN A 91 -7.11 -8.56 -16.50
N THR A 92 -5.79 -8.41 -16.68
CA THR A 92 -4.83 -8.45 -15.56
C THR A 92 -5.16 -7.40 -14.50
N ILE A 93 -5.42 -6.15 -14.92
CA ILE A 93 -5.75 -5.03 -14.01
C ILE A 93 -7.06 -5.30 -13.26
N GLU A 94 -8.11 -5.73 -13.96
CA GLU A 94 -9.41 -6.02 -13.36
C GLU A 94 -9.32 -7.17 -12.35
N LYS A 95 -8.60 -8.25 -12.69
CA LYS A 95 -8.37 -9.38 -11.78
C LYS A 95 -7.62 -8.96 -10.52
N HIS A 96 -6.55 -8.17 -10.66
CA HIS A 96 -5.81 -7.62 -9.52
C HIS A 96 -6.70 -6.73 -8.66
N ASN A 97 -7.44 -5.82 -9.27
CA ASN A 97 -8.32 -4.91 -8.56
C ASN A 97 -9.46 -5.64 -7.83
N ALA A 98 -10.01 -6.70 -8.41
CA ALA A 98 -10.98 -7.56 -7.75
C ALA A 98 -10.36 -8.26 -6.54
N ALA A 99 -9.12 -8.76 -6.66
CA ALA A 99 -8.40 -9.36 -5.55
C ALA A 99 -8.14 -8.35 -4.41
N VAL A 100 -7.75 -7.12 -4.71
CA VAL A 100 -7.56 -6.06 -3.69
C VAL A 100 -8.87 -5.74 -2.97
N ARG A 101 -9.98 -5.57 -3.71
CA ARG A 101 -11.30 -5.27 -3.10
C ARG A 101 -11.87 -6.42 -2.28
N GLY A 102 -11.57 -7.66 -2.67
CA GLY A 102 -12.08 -8.87 -2.01
C GLY A 102 -11.17 -9.43 -0.92
N TYR A 103 -9.99 -8.83 -0.68
CA TYR A 103 -9.05 -9.36 0.29
C TYR A 103 -9.52 -9.08 1.72
N ILE A 104 -9.55 -10.14 2.53
CA ILE A 104 -9.94 -10.12 3.94
C ILE A 104 -8.70 -10.51 4.74
N HIS A 105 -8.33 -9.70 5.75
CA HIS A 105 -7.26 -10.06 6.67
C HIS A 105 -7.69 -11.24 7.56
N ASP A 106 -6.73 -11.97 8.11
CA ASP A 106 -7.03 -12.94 9.17
C ASP A 106 -7.67 -12.24 10.39
N ASP A 107 -8.43 -13.03 11.17
CA ASP A 107 -9.16 -12.52 12.33
C ASP A 107 -8.22 -11.92 13.38
N GLU A 108 -6.98 -12.40 13.49
CA GLU A 108 -5.99 -11.86 14.43
C GLU A 108 -5.62 -10.43 14.06
N THR A 109 -5.25 -10.19 12.81
CA THR A 109 -4.91 -8.85 12.28
C THR A 109 -6.11 -7.93 12.38
N ARG A 110 -7.30 -8.40 12.00
CA ARG A 110 -8.54 -7.61 12.09
C ARG A 110 -8.84 -7.20 13.54
N ASN A 111 -8.81 -8.15 14.48
CA ASN A 111 -9.10 -7.88 15.88
C ASN A 111 -8.08 -6.93 16.51
N SER A 112 -6.81 -7.03 16.11
CA SER A 112 -5.77 -6.09 16.51
C SER A 112 -6.11 -4.66 16.08
N VAL A 113 -6.42 -4.45 14.78
CA VAL A 113 -6.77 -3.11 14.24
C VAL A 113 -8.04 -2.55 14.90
N LEU A 114 -9.08 -3.36 15.06
CA LEU A 114 -10.31 -2.91 15.73
C LEU A 114 -10.07 -2.55 17.19
N GLY A 115 -9.25 -3.35 17.90
CA GLY A 115 -8.90 -3.11 19.30
C GLY A 115 -8.10 -1.83 19.50
N VAL A 116 -7.10 -1.54 18.66
CA VAL A 116 -6.33 -0.29 18.77
C VAL A 116 -7.16 0.94 18.40
N CYS A 117 -8.15 0.78 17.52
CA CYS A 117 -9.07 1.84 17.10
C CYS A 117 -10.30 2.01 18.03
N ASP A 118 -10.44 1.18 19.06
CA ASP A 118 -11.62 1.15 19.95
C ASP A 118 -12.95 0.99 19.18
N ILE A 119 -12.95 0.11 18.17
CA ILE A 119 -14.13 -0.20 17.35
C ILE A 119 -14.70 -1.54 17.81
N ALA A 120 -16.00 -1.55 18.13
CA ALA A 120 -16.71 -2.79 18.45
C ALA A 120 -16.77 -3.74 17.24
N ASP A 121 -16.53 -5.03 17.47
CA ASP A 121 -16.66 -6.05 16.43
C ASP A 121 -18.13 -6.42 16.19
N ASP A 122 -18.86 -5.51 15.54
CA ASP A 122 -20.26 -5.68 15.16
C ASP A 122 -20.46 -5.65 13.64
N ALA A 123 -21.71 -5.58 13.19
CA ALA A 123 -22.06 -5.58 11.77
C ALA A 123 -21.49 -4.38 10.98
N SER A 124 -21.08 -3.31 11.66
CA SER A 124 -20.48 -2.11 11.05
C SER A 124 -18.96 -2.19 10.92
N ALA A 125 -18.31 -3.12 11.63
CA ALA A 125 -16.85 -3.25 11.62
C ALA A 125 -16.35 -3.76 10.27
N PRO A 126 -15.34 -3.10 9.66
CA PRO A 126 -14.83 -3.52 8.36
C PRO A 126 -14.23 -4.92 8.44
N LYS A 127 -14.38 -5.65 7.33
CA LYS A 127 -13.78 -6.98 7.15
C LYS A 127 -12.73 -6.97 6.04
N ASP A 128 -12.88 -6.08 5.07
CA ASP A 128 -11.93 -5.94 3.99
C ASP A 128 -10.63 -5.28 4.48
N ALA A 129 -9.52 -5.75 3.93
CA ALA A 129 -8.20 -5.26 4.30
C ALA A 129 -7.95 -3.81 3.89
N VAL A 130 -8.66 -3.27 2.88
CA VAL A 130 -8.48 -1.87 2.48
C VAL A 130 -8.95 -0.95 3.60
N ASN A 131 -10.14 -1.16 4.14
CA ASN A 131 -10.68 -0.36 5.23
C ASN A 131 -9.94 -0.58 6.55
N LEU A 132 -9.47 -1.80 6.83
CA LEU A 132 -8.61 -2.05 8.00
C LEU A 132 -7.28 -1.28 7.90
N ASN A 133 -6.61 -1.32 6.74
CA ASN A 133 -5.39 -0.52 6.52
C ASN A 133 -5.65 0.98 6.65
N ASN A 134 -6.80 1.47 6.18
CA ASN A 134 -7.15 2.88 6.32
C ASN A 134 -7.25 3.28 7.81
N LEU A 135 -7.94 2.49 8.62
CA LEU A 135 -8.09 2.74 10.06
C LEU A 135 -6.74 2.74 10.77
N ASP A 136 -5.91 1.72 10.48
CA ASP A 136 -4.57 1.59 11.04
C ASP A 136 -3.69 2.80 10.68
N ASP A 137 -3.66 3.21 9.40
CA ASP A 137 -2.92 4.40 8.96
C ASP A 137 -3.40 5.68 9.65
N TRP A 138 -4.71 5.89 9.77
CA TRP A 138 -5.25 7.09 10.39
C TRP A 138 -4.91 7.14 11.88
N TYR A 139 -4.98 5.99 12.55
CA TYR A 139 -4.61 5.87 13.95
C TYR A 139 -3.10 6.13 14.15
N GLU A 140 -2.24 5.47 13.37
CA GLU A 140 -0.79 5.67 13.43
C GLU A 140 -0.40 7.12 13.10
N PHE A 141 -1.05 7.74 12.11
CA PHE A 141 -0.84 9.16 11.81
C PHE A 141 -1.25 10.06 12.98
N HIS A 142 -2.40 9.79 13.61
CA HIS A 142 -2.82 10.52 14.80
C HIS A 142 -1.80 10.41 15.94
N GLN A 143 -1.32 9.19 16.24
CA GLN A 143 -0.29 8.99 17.28
C GLN A 143 1.01 9.73 16.94
N ALA A 144 1.44 9.69 15.68
CA ALA A 144 2.73 10.24 15.26
C ALA A 144 2.74 11.77 15.10
N VAL A 145 1.60 12.39 14.74
CA VAL A 145 1.55 13.80 14.32
C VAL A 145 0.60 14.67 15.15
N LEU A 146 -0.52 14.12 15.62
CA LEU A 146 -1.57 14.93 16.27
C LEU A 146 -1.55 14.84 17.80
N LYS A 147 -1.15 13.69 18.34
CA LYS A 147 -1.00 13.47 19.79
C LYS A 147 0.39 13.85 20.30
N ALA A 148 1.38 13.85 19.40
CA ALA A 148 2.80 14.07 19.68
C ALA A 148 3.10 15.48 20.20
#